data_AF-A0A7K2JAW7-F1
#
_entry.id   AF-A0A7K2JAW7-F1
#
_cell.length_a   1.000
_cell.length_b   1.000
_cell.length_c   1.000
_cell.angle_alpha   90.00
_cell.angle_beta   90.00
_cell.angle_gamma   90.00
#
_symmetry.space_group_name_H-M   'P 1'
#
loop_
_entity.id
_entity.type
_entity.pdbx_description
1 polymer ?
#
loop_
_entity_poly.entity_id
_entity_poly.type
_entity_poly.pdbx_seq_one_letter_code
_entity_poly.pdbx_strand_id
1 'polypeptide(L)'
;MIDGEIVIVRGVPGSGKTTLLNAVGRELGDTSVSTRGRSYTELDQDMRSEDFQKRVRDALERRGTAHLLFDDYPHALRRSHGLRLQRLLLHLLIDGEGAVDIGALLTGRWARSMHLISSGSPLVARARVVPLPSTAEVDFKAAGCTQSVDAIAAVGAMPR
;
A
#
# COMPACT_ATOMS: atom_id res chain seq x y z
N MET A 1 -7.10 -5.69 -12.95
CA MET A 1 -5.86 -6.41 -12.59
C MET A 1 -4.74 -5.39 -12.59
N ILE A 2 -3.90 -5.35 -11.55
CA ILE A 2 -2.85 -4.34 -11.37
C ILE A 2 -1.52 -5.00 -11.80
N ASP A 3 -1.51 -5.63 -12.97
CA ASP A 3 -0.39 -6.47 -13.40
C ASP A 3 0.83 -5.59 -13.71
N GLY A 4 1.82 -5.60 -12.83
CA GLY A 4 3.00 -4.72 -12.92
C GLY A 4 2.72 -3.23 -12.70
N GLU A 5 1.47 -2.83 -12.46
CA GLU A 5 1.11 -1.44 -12.20
C GLU A 5 1.52 -1.03 -10.77
N ILE A 6 2.10 0.16 -10.64
CA ILE A 6 2.38 0.77 -9.34
C ILE A 6 1.39 1.91 -9.13
N VAL A 7 0.55 1.81 -8.11
CA VAL A 7 -0.45 2.82 -7.75
C VAL A 7 -0.11 3.42 -6.39
N ILE A 8 -0.01 4.73 -6.33
CA ILE A 8 0.20 5.48 -5.09
C ILE A 8 -1.08 6.23 -4.74
N VAL A 9 -1.75 5.82 -3.67
CA VAL A 9 -2.96 6.48 -3.17
C VAL A 9 -2.60 7.53 -2.12
N ARG A 10 -2.98 8.78 -2.40
CA ARG A 10 -2.67 9.93 -1.55
C ARG A 10 -3.94 10.55 -1.01
N GLY A 11 -4.05 10.67 0.30
CA GLY A 11 -5.24 11.24 0.93
C GLY A 11 -4.98 11.76 2.33
N VAL A 12 -5.81 12.71 2.78
CA VAL A 12 -5.77 13.25 4.16
C VAL A 12 -6.02 12.16 5.20
N PRO A 13 -5.60 12.31 6.47
CA PRO A 13 -5.98 11.37 7.54
C PRO A 13 -7.52 11.19 7.59
N GLY A 14 -7.99 9.97 7.84
CA GLY A 14 -9.44 9.68 7.91
C GLY A 14 -10.14 9.46 6.56
N SER A 15 -9.50 9.72 5.42
CA SER A 15 -10.11 9.52 4.07
C SER A 15 -10.41 8.06 3.66
N GLY A 16 -10.18 7.07 4.52
CA GLY A 16 -10.46 5.67 4.18
C GLY A 16 -9.38 4.93 3.40
N LYS A 17 -8.13 5.44 3.31
CA LYS A 17 -7.00 4.74 2.63
C LYS A 17 -6.82 3.29 3.07
N THR A 18 -6.84 3.01 4.37
CA THR A 18 -6.71 1.65 4.90
C THR A 18 -7.92 0.79 4.52
N THR A 19 -9.12 1.36 4.53
CA THR A 19 -10.35 0.67 4.10
C THR A 19 -10.29 0.28 2.63
N LEU A 20 -9.85 1.21 1.76
CA LEU A 20 -9.63 0.93 0.34
C LEU A 20 -8.63 -0.22 0.14
N LEU A 21 -7.49 -0.16 0.84
CA LEU A 21 -6.46 -1.19 0.71
C LEU A 21 -6.95 -2.56 1.18
N ASN A 22 -7.73 -2.62 2.26
CA ASN A 22 -8.35 -3.86 2.72
C ASN A 22 -9.38 -4.40 1.71
N ALA A 23 -10.19 -3.53 1.10
CA ALA A 23 -11.15 -3.92 0.07
C ALA A 23 -10.44 -4.50 -1.16
N VAL A 24 -9.41 -3.80 -1.66
CA VAL A 24 -8.58 -4.27 -2.76
C VAL A 24 -7.92 -5.61 -2.43
N GLY A 25 -7.41 -5.80 -1.21
CA GLY A 25 -6.84 -7.07 -0.80
C GLY A 25 -7.82 -8.24 -0.83
N ARG A 26 -9.09 -8.01 -0.52
CA ARG A 26 -10.13 -9.05 -0.61
C ARG A 26 -10.41 -9.44 -2.04
N GLU A 27 -10.54 -8.46 -2.94
CA GLU A 27 -10.77 -8.70 -4.36
C GLU A 27 -9.60 -9.45 -5.02
N LEU A 28 -8.37 -9.17 -4.60
CA LEU A 28 -7.16 -9.81 -5.12
C LEU A 28 -6.89 -11.20 -4.53
N GLY A 29 -7.55 -11.54 -3.41
CA GLY A 29 -7.45 -12.84 -2.74
C GLY A 29 -6.00 -13.26 -2.44
N ASP A 30 -5.67 -14.49 -2.82
CA ASP A 30 -4.39 -15.15 -2.52
C ASP A 30 -3.16 -14.54 -3.18
N THR A 31 -3.34 -13.64 -4.16
CA THR A 31 -2.23 -12.92 -4.78
C THR A 31 -1.81 -11.70 -3.96
N SER A 32 -2.64 -11.27 -3.00
CA SER A 32 -2.40 -10.07 -2.22
C SER A 32 -1.48 -10.32 -1.02
N VAL A 33 -0.48 -9.47 -0.86
CA VAL A 33 0.43 -9.47 0.30
C VAL A 33 0.41 -8.09 0.93
N SER A 34 -0.18 -8.01 2.12
CA SER A 34 -0.35 -6.73 2.82
C SER A 34 0.66 -6.52 3.96
N THR A 35 1.00 -5.25 4.17
CA THR A 35 1.78 -4.78 5.32
C THR A 35 1.38 -3.36 5.72
N ARG A 36 1.62 -2.99 6.97
CA ARG A 36 1.29 -1.67 7.52
C ARG A 36 2.57 -0.95 7.93
N GLY A 37 2.84 0.21 7.35
CA GLY A 37 3.99 1.03 7.68
C GLY A 37 4.06 1.45 9.15
N ARG A 38 2.90 1.51 9.82
CA ARG A 38 2.80 1.76 11.26
C ARG A 38 3.30 0.62 12.15
N SER A 39 3.34 -0.62 11.65
CA SER A 39 3.90 -1.74 12.41
C SER A 39 5.42 -1.84 12.33
N TYR A 40 6.08 -1.05 11.47
CA TYR A 40 7.55 -1.02 11.40
C TYR A 40 8.09 -0.13 12.53
N THR A 41 8.91 -0.74 13.38
CA THR A 41 9.66 -0.10 14.46
C THR A 41 11.15 -0.06 14.11
N GLU A 42 11.96 0.66 14.89
CA GLU A 42 13.42 0.67 14.68
C GLU A 42 14.05 -0.71 14.89
N LEU A 43 13.47 -1.54 15.77
CA LEU A 43 14.05 -2.82 16.17
C LEU A 43 13.71 -3.95 15.17
N ASP A 44 12.56 -3.88 14.51
CA ASP A 44 12.02 -4.99 13.72
C ASP A 44 11.88 -4.71 12.23
N GLN A 45 12.31 -3.53 11.77
CA GLN A 45 12.14 -3.12 10.38
C GLN A 45 12.76 -4.10 9.39
N ASP A 46 13.99 -4.56 9.63
CA ASP A 46 14.68 -5.46 8.71
C ASP A 46 13.97 -6.82 8.63
N MET A 47 13.69 -7.44 9.77
CA MET A 47 12.96 -8.70 9.85
C MET A 47 11.59 -8.61 9.17
N ARG A 48 10.83 -7.54 9.40
CA ARG A 48 9.52 -7.33 8.76
C ARG A 48 9.64 -7.12 7.26
N SER A 49 10.68 -6.44 6.80
CA SER A 49 10.93 -6.20 5.38
C SER A 49 11.27 -7.51 4.67
N GLU A 50 12.09 -8.35 5.31
CA GLU A 50 12.46 -9.68 4.80
C GLU A 50 11.27 -10.64 4.77
N ASP A 51 10.48 -10.70 5.85
CA ASP A 51 9.23 -11.48 5.88
C ASP A 51 8.25 -11.04 4.79
N PHE A 52 8.07 -9.73 4.64
CA PHE A 52 7.20 -9.18 3.61
C PHE A 52 7.67 -9.55 2.20
N GLN A 53 8.96 -9.41 1.92
CA GLN A 53 9.55 -9.80 0.64
C GLN A 53 9.40 -11.30 0.36
N LYS A 54 9.61 -12.14 1.39
CA LYS A 54 9.41 -13.58 1.28
C LYS A 54 7.97 -13.90 0.89
N ARG A 55 6.98 -13.32 1.58
CA ARG A 55 5.56 -13.52 1.24
C ARG A 55 5.21 -13.08 -0.18
N VAL A 56 5.80 -11.98 -0.68
CA VAL A 56 5.61 -11.54 -2.08
C VAL A 56 6.18 -12.57 -3.06
N ARG A 57 7.40 -13.07 -2.81
CA ARG A 57 7.99 -14.13 -3.66
C ARG A 57 7.20 -15.42 -3.63
N ASP A 58 6.78 -15.86 -2.45
CA ASP A 58 5.97 -17.08 -2.29
C ASP A 58 4.64 -16.95 -3.05
N ALA A 59 4.02 -15.77 -3.06
CA ALA A 59 2.81 -15.51 -3.85
C ALA A 59 3.10 -15.56 -5.36
N LEU A 60 4.17 -14.90 -5.81
CA LEU A 60 4.60 -14.90 -7.20
C LEU A 60 4.89 -16.31 -7.70
N GLU A 61 5.65 -17.11 -6.96
CA GLU A 61 6.01 -18.49 -7.32
C GLU A 61 4.77 -19.40 -7.43
N ARG A 62 3.78 -19.23 -6.57
CA ARG A 62 2.58 -20.09 -6.53
C ARG A 62 1.50 -19.69 -7.52
N ARG A 63 1.38 -18.39 -7.82
CA ARG A 63 0.26 -17.83 -8.59
C ARG A 63 0.68 -17.21 -9.92
N GLY A 64 1.99 -17.08 -10.17
CA GLY A 64 2.55 -16.39 -11.33
C GLY A 64 2.44 -14.86 -11.25
N THR A 65 1.79 -14.32 -10.22
CA THR A 65 1.63 -12.88 -9.98
C THR A 65 1.56 -12.59 -8.48
N ALA A 66 1.93 -11.37 -8.08
CA ALA A 66 1.77 -10.91 -6.71
C ALA A 66 1.34 -9.44 -6.65
N HIS A 67 0.55 -9.09 -5.64
CA HIS A 67 0.05 -7.74 -5.44
C HIS A 67 0.43 -7.24 -4.05
N LEU A 68 1.31 -6.25 -4.04
CA LEU A 68 1.87 -5.67 -2.83
C LEU A 68 0.97 -4.55 -2.31
N LEU A 69 0.44 -4.72 -1.10
CA LEU A 69 -0.44 -3.72 -0.48
C LEU A 69 0.25 -3.08 0.74
N PHE A 70 0.75 -1.86 0.59
CA PHE A 70 1.52 -1.17 1.63
C PHE A 70 0.76 0.04 2.20
N ASP A 71 0.18 -0.12 3.39
CA ASP A 71 -0.52 0.98 4.05
C ASP A 71 0.46 1.92 4.79
N ASP A 72 0.35 3.23 4.60
CA ASP A 72 1.19 4.27 5.22
C ASP A 72 2.70 4.03 5.01
N TYR A 73 3.11 3.68 3.79
CA TYR A 73 4.50 3.41 3.42
C TYR A 73 5.49 4.50 3.88
N PRO A 74 5.21 5.82 3.73
CA PRO A 74 6.09 6.87 4.21
C PRO A 74 6.41 6.79 5.71
N HIS A 75 5.55 6.17 6.51
CA HIS A 75 5.80 5.97 7.93
C HIS A 75 6.94 4.96 8.16
N ALA A 76 6.91 3.81 7.48
CA ALA A 76 7.99 2.82 7.54
C ALA A 76 9.29 3.37 6.94
N LEU A 77 9.17 4.17 5.88
CA LEU A 77 10.32 4.76 5.20
C LEU A 77 11.14 5.70 6.10
N ARG A 78 10.52 6.36 7.09
CA ARG A 78 11.19 7.31 8.00
C ARG A 78 11.99 6.65 9.13
N ARG A 79 11.93 5.33 9.24
CA ARG A 79 12.71 4.55 10.20
C ARG A 79 14.18 4.48 9.79
N SER A 80 15.07 4.15 10.71
CA SER A 80 16.52 4.13 10.50
C SER A 80 16.97 3.22 9.35
N HIS A 81 16.28 2.10 9.11
CA HIS A 81 16.56 1.18 7.99
C HIS A 81 15.66 1.43 6.77
N GLY A 82 15.04 2.61 6.66
CA GLY A 82 14.15 2.97 5.56
C GLY A 82 14.78 2.88 4.17
N LEU A 83 16.08 3.17 4.04
CA LEU A 83 16.80 3.05 2.76
C LEU A 83 16.85 1.60 2.27
N ARG A 84 17.02 0.65 3.19
CA ARG A 84 17.03 -0.78 2.87
C ARG A 84 15.64 -1.24 2.41
N LEU A 85 14.59 -0.81 3.12
CA LEU A 85 13.20 -1.05 2.71
C LEU A 85 12.92 -0.48 1.31
N GLN A 86 13.37 0.73 1.03
CA GLN A 86 13.18 1.35 -0.28
C GLN A 86 13.88 0.56 -1.39
N ARG A 87 15.14 0.17 -1.19
CA ARG A 87 15.90 -0.65 -2.16
C ARG A 87 15.20 -1.99 -2.43
N LEU A 88 14.64 -2.60 -1.39
CA LEU A 88 13.87 -3.83 -1.52
C LEU A 88 12.63 -3.64 -2.39
N LEU A 89 11.86 -2.57 -2.17
CA LEU A 89 10.69 -2.28 -3.02
C LEU A 89 11.07 -1.95 -4.46
N LEU A 90 12.17 -1.20 -4.68
CA LEU A 90 12.68 -0.93 -6.02
C LEU A 90 13.07 -2.25 -6.73
N HIS A 91 13.75 -3.15 -6.03
CA HIS A 91 14.07 -4.45 -6.58
C HIS A 91 12.82 -5.27 -6.92
N LEU A 92 11.80 -5.29 -6.05
CA LEU A 92 10.56 -6.03 -6.32
C LEU A 92 9.74 -5.44 -7.48
N LEU A 93 9.71 -4.11 -7.64
CA LEU A 93 8.74 -3.43 -8.51
C LEU A 93 9.34 -2.82 -9.77
N ILE A 94 10.67 -2.72 -9.87
CA ILE A 94 11.33 -1.94 -10.93
C ILE A 94 12.44 -2.71 -11.61
N ASP A 95 13.38 -3.25 -10.82
CA ASP A 95 14.65 -3.76 -11.34
C ASP A 95 14.78 -5.30 -11.31
N GLY A 96 13.90 -5.99 -10.58
CA GLY A 96 13.94 -7.45 -10.42
C GLY A 96 13.34 -8.20 -11.60
N GLU A 97 13.79 -9.44 -11.80
CA GLU A 97 13.37 -10.30 -12.92
C GLU A 97 11.86 -10.55 -12.95
N GLY A 98 11.20 -10.63 -11.78
CA GLY A 98 9.75 -10.76 -11.66
C GLY A 98 8.97 -9.45 -11.51
N ALA A 99 9.60 -8.28 -11.71
CA ALA A 99 8.96 -6.99 -11.44
C ALA A 99 7.71 -6.72 -12.30
N VAL A 100 7.66 -7.26 -13.51
CA VAL A 100 6.51 -7.13 -14.42
C VAL A 100 5.26 -7.87 -13.93
N ASP A 101 5.45 -8.90 -13.10
CA ASP A 101 4.37 -9.73 -12.56
C ASP A 101 3.95 -9.28 -11.14
N ILE A 102 4.58 -8.21 -10.62
CA ILE A 102 4.30 -7.68 -9.29
C ILE A 102 3.64 -6.30 -9.39
N GLY A 103 2.36 -6.25 -9.03
CA GLY A 103 1.61 -5.01 -8.84
C GLY A 103 1.81 -4.42 -7.45
N ALA A 104 1.60 -3.10 -7.30
CA ALA A 104 1.65 -2.45 -5.98
C ALA A 104 0.57 -1.39 -5.78
N LEU A 105 0.01 -1.36 -4.57
CA LEU A 105 -0.82 -0.29 -4.05
C LEU A 105 -0.20 0.26 -2.76
N LEU A 106 0.35 1.47 -2.84
CA LEU A 106 1.02 2.14 -1.72
C LEU A 106 0.19 3.32 -1.25
N THR A 107 -0.08 3.42 0.05
CA THR A 107 -0.82 4.55 0.60
C THR A 107 0.10 5.52 1.34
N GLY A 108 -0.24 6.82 1.31
CA GLY A 108 0.50 7.85 2.03
C GLY A 108 -0.27 9.15 2.18
N ARG A 109 0.25 10.06 3.02
CA ARG A 109 -0.28 11.42 3.18
C ARG A 109 0.40 12.37 2.20
N TRP A 110 -0.32 13.36 1.67
CA TRP A 110 0.22 14.39 0.77
C TRP A 110 1.48 15.08 1.26
N ALA A 111 1.53 15.42 2.55
CA ALA A 111 2.68 16.10 3.16
C ALA A 111 3.90 15.19 3.42
N ARG A 112 3.87 13.91 3.03
CA ARG A 112 4.95 12.95 3.30
C ARG A 112 5.58 12.48 1.99
N SER A 113 6.91 12.47 1.92
CA SER A 113 7.61 11.93 0.75
C SER A 113 7.37 10.42 0.61
N MET A 114 7.24 9.94 -0.63
CA MET A 114 7.23 8.51 -0.98
C MET A 114 8.64 7.97 -1.29
N HIS A 115 9.68 8.77 -1.01
CA HIS A 115 11.06 8.42 -1.29
C HIS A 115 12.00 9.16 -0.33
N LEU A 116 13.13 8.55 0.05
CA LEU A 116 14.08 9.16 0.98
C LEU A 116 14.94 10.25 0.34
N ILE A 117 15.25 10.12 -0.94
CA ILE A 117 16.09 11.07 -1.68
C ILE A 117 15.17 11.97 -2.52
N SER A 118 15.32 13.29 -2.42
CA SER A 118 14.39 14.25 -3.03
C SER A 118 14.54 14.40 -4.55
N SER A 119 15.62 13.93 -5.16
CA SER A 119 15.83 13.97 -6.61
C SER A 119 15.46 12.63 -7.24
N GLY A 120 14.36 12.62 -8.01
CA GLY A 120 13.99 11.53 -8.93
C GLY A 120 13.82 10.16 -8.26
N SER A 121 12.62 9.86 -7.79
CA SER A 121 12.27 8.51 -7.31
C SER A 121 11.85 7.62 -8.48
N PRO A 122 12.58 6.54 -8.81
CA PRO A 122 12.14 5.60 -9.85
C PRO A 122 10.76 5.01 -9.53
N LEU A 123 10.46 4.79 -8.25
CA LEU A 123 9.17 4.33 -7.76
C LEU A 123 8.05 5.33 -8.09
N VAL A 124 8.26 6.62 -7.83
CA VAL A 124 7.25 7.63 -8.12
C VAL A 124 7.13 7.87 -9.63
N ALA A 125 8.24 7.82 -10.36
CA ALA A 125 8.25 8.00 -11.81
C ALA A 125 7.47 6.91 -12.57
N ARG A 126 7.46 5.67 -12.06
CA ARG A 126 6.67 4.56 -12.61
C ARG A 126 5.27 4.44 -12.00
N ALA A 127 4.94 5.22 -10.98
CA ALA A 127 3.68 5.10 -10.29
C ALA A 127 2.58 6.01 -10.86
N ARG A 128 1.39 5.46 -11.02
CA ARG A 128 0.15 6.25 -11.15
C ARG A 128 -0.22 6.78 -9.77
N VAL A 129 -0.16 8.10 -9.59
CA VAL A 129 -0.57 8.75 -8.34
C VAL A 129 -2.07 9.07 -8.40
N VAL A 130 -2.83 8.53 -7.45
CA VAL A 130 -4.28 8.72 -7.37
C VAL A 130 -4.63 9.49 -6.08
N PRO A 131 -5.29 10.65 -6.19
CA PRO A 131 -5.87 11.33 -5.02
C PRO A 131 -7.06 10.52 -4.50
N LEU A 132 -7.09 10.24 -3.20
CA LEU A 132 -8.30 9.77 -2.53
C LEU A 132 -9.11 11.00 -2.11
N PRO A 133 -10.33 11.19 -2.63
CA PRO A 133 -11.17 12.32 -2.27
C PRO A 133 -11.53 12.26 -0.78
N SER A 134 -11.77 13.41 -0.17
CA SER A 134 -12.42 13.46 1.14
C SER A 134 -13.88 13.10 0.95
N THR A 135 -14.37 12.09 1.67
CA THR A 135 -15.79 11.78 1.72
C THR A 135 -16.54 12.84 2.51
N ALA A 136 -17.56 13.43 1.91
CA ALA A 136 -18.49 14.35 2.54
C ALA A 136 -19.71 13.58 3.09
N GLU A 137 -20.48 14.22 3.97
CA GLU A 137 -21.70 13.63 4.53
C GLU A 137 -22.72 13.21 3.46
N VAL A 138 -22.75 13.92 2.34
CA VAL A 138 -23.59 13.61 1.18
C VAL A 138 -23.22 12.29 0.51
N ASP A 139 -21.95 11.90 0.52
CA ASP A 139 -21.48 10.64 -0.06
C ASP A 139 -21.95 9.44 0.78
N PHE A 140 -21.92 9.59 2.11
CA PHE A 140 -22.44 8.57 3.02
C PHE A 140 -23.95 8.39 2.85
N LYS A 141 -24.71 9.49 2.78
CA LYS A 141 -26.16 9.44 2.52
C LYS A 141 -26.50 8.80 1.17
N ALA A 142 -25.74 9.11 0.12
CA ALA A 142 -25.91 8.50 -1.20
C ALA A 142 -25.66 6.98 -1.19
N ALA A 143 -24.76 6.51 -0.32
CA ALA A 143 -24.49 5.09 -0.11
C ALA A 143 -25.45 4.41 0.89
N GLY A 144 -26.50 5.10 1.36
CA GLY A 144 -27.43 4.57 2.37
C GLY A 144 -26.82 4.42 3.78
N CYS A 145 -25.66 5.05 4.02
CA CYS A 145 -24.95 5.04 5.29
C CYS A 145 -25.27 6.32 6.08
N THR A 146 -25.65 6.19 7.34
CA THR A 146 -25.94 7.34 8.22
C THR A 146 -24.69 8.01 8.73
N GLN A 147 -23.60 7.25 8.93
CA GLN A 147 -22.29 7.75 9.36
C GLN A 147 -21.14 6.96 8.73
N SER A 148 -19.89 7.44 8.89
CA SER A 148 -18.70 6.78 8.35
C SER A 148 -18.47 5.36 8.88
N VAL A 149 -18.98 5.07 10.09
CA VAL A 149 -18.87 3.75 10.74
C VAL A 149 -19.69 2.69 10.00
N ASP A 150 -20.84 3.07 9.45
CA ASP A 150 -21.72 2.18 8.67
C ASP A 150 -21.07 1.79 7.34
N ALA A 151 -20.42 2.75 6.68
CA ALA A 151 -19.67 2.51 5.45
C ALA A 151 -18.43 1.61 5.67
N ILE A 152 -17.77 1.76 6.82
CA ILE A 152 -16.64 0.90 7.23
C ILE A 152 -17.12 -0.55 7.44
N ALA A 153 -18.28 -0.73 8.07
CA ALA A 153 -18.90 -2.05 8.24
C ALA A 153 -19.39 -2.66 6.92
N ALA A 154 -19.94 -1.86 6.00
CA ALA A 154 -20.38 -2.30 4.67
C ALA A 154 -19.21 -2.81 3.81
N VAL A 155 -18.03 -2.21 3.95
CA VAL A 155 -16.78 -2.67 3.32
C VAL A 155 -16.07 -3.74 4.18
N GLY A 156 -16.73 -4.23 5.24
CA GLY A 156 -16.29 -5.31 6.14
C GLY A 156 -15.04 -5.00 6.96
N ALA A 157 -14.60 -3.75 7.06
CA ALA A 157 -13.56 -3.39 8.01
C ALA A 157 -14.21 -3.31 9.40
N MET A 158 -13.87 -4.21 10.32
CA MET A 158 -14.37 -4.07 11.68
C MET A 158 -13.80 -2.78 12.30
N PRO A 159 -14.65 -1.92 12.91
CA PRO A 159 -14.16 -0.84 13.77
C PRO A 159 -13.37 -1.47 14.93
N ARG A 160 -12.27 -0.84 15.31
CA ARG A 160 -11.59 -1.16 16.57
C ARG A 160 -12.33 -0.52 17.73
#